data_AF-A0AAW9KJM5-F1
#
_entry.id   AF-A0AAW9KJM5-F1
#
_cell.length_a   1.000
_cell.length_b   1.000
_cell.length_c   1.000
_cell.angle_alpha   90.00
_cell.angle_beta   90.00
_cell.angle_gamma   90.00
#
_symmetry.space_group_name_H-M   'P 1'
#
loop_
_entity.id
_entity.type
_entity.pdbx_description
1 polymer ?
#
loop_
_entity_poly.entity_id
_entity_poly.type
_entity_poly.pdbx_seq_one_letter_code
_entity_poly.pdbx_strand_id
1 'polypeptide(L)' 'FSMQVNAIIEGFEQLRADLESEKRAMARIWKSREKQMEKVFEGTINMYGSIKGIAGNAIGQVKALELGYDGEDLE' A
#
# COMPACT_ATOMS: atom_id res chain seq x y z
N PHE A 1 13.10 5.62 46.28
CA PHE A 1 14.07 5.44 45.19
C PHE A 1 13.88 4.12 44.44
N SER A 2 14.09 2.93 45.04
CA SER A 2 13.87 1.64 44.36
C SER A 2 12.45 1.45 43.81
N MET A 3 11.41 1.87 44.55
CA MET A 3 10.02 1.81 44.03
C MET A 3 9.80 2.64 42.77
N GLN A 4 10.43 3.83 42.69
CA GLN A 4 10.29 4.70 41.52
C GLN A 4 11.03 4.11 40.32
N VAL A 5 12.21 3.51 40.54
CA VAL A 5 12.95 2.81 39.49
C VAL A 5 12.16 1.61 38.97
N ASN A 6 11.55 0.80 39.85
CA ASN A 6 10.72 -0.34 39.45
C ASN A 6 9.49 0.11 38.64
N ALA A 7 8.81 1.17 39.06
CA ALA A 7 7.68 1.72 38.32
C ALA A 7 8.06 2.20 36.91
N ILE A 8 9.27 2.77 36.75
CA ILE A 8 9.80 3.15 35.43
C ILE A 8 10.07 1.92 34.56
N ILE A 9 10.66 0.87 35.13
CA ILE A 9 10.94 -0.39 34.41
C ILE A 9 9.63 -1.03 33.93
N GLU A 10 8.64 -1.14 34.81
CA GLU A 10 7.31 -1.68 34.46
C GLU A 10 6.65 -0.86 33.34
N GLY A 11 6.70 0.48 33.42
CA GLY A 11 6.18 1.34 32.36
C GLY A 11 6.91 1.15 31.03
N PHE A 12 8.24 0.98 31.06
CA PHE A 12 9.03 0.72 29.86
C PHE A 12 8.72 -0.66 29.24
N GLU A 13 8.57 -1.71 30.06
CA GLU A 13 8.19 -3.04 29.59
C GLU A 13 6.81 -3.02 28.94
N GLN A 14 5.86 -2.29 29.51
CA GLN A 14 4.53 -2.10 28.94
C GLN A 14 4.61 -1.39 27.57
N LEU A 15 5.32 -0.26 27.49
CA LEU A 15 5.49 0.47 26.21
C LEU A 15 6.16 -0.39 25.14
N ARG A 16 7.11 -1.24 25.51
CA ARG A 16 7.75 -2.18 24.59
C ARG A 16 6.75 -3.24 24.09
N ALA A 17 5.94 -3.80 24.98
CA ALA A 17 4.92 -4.78 24.61
C ALA A 17 3.87 -4.18 23.66
N ASP A 18 3.43 -2.95 23.95
CA ASP A 18 2.49 -2.20 23.11
C ASP A 18 3.08 -1.94 21.73
N LEU A 19 4.33 -1.48 21.65
CA LEU A 19 5.02 -1.27 20.38
C LEU A 19 5.10 -2.55 19.53
N GLU A 20 5.40 -3.70 20.13
CA GLU A 20 5.41 -4.98 19.41
C GLU A 20 4.01 -5.45 18.99
N SER A 21 2.96 -5.07 19.72
CA SER A 21 1.57 -5.26 19.31
C SER A 21 1.22 -4.40 18.09
N GLU A 22 1.57 -3.11 18.15
CA GLU A 22 1.35 -2.14 17.08
C GLU A 22 2.06 -2.55 15.79
N LYS A 23 3.34 -2.94 15.86
CA LYS A 23 4.09 -3.44 14.69
C LYS A 23 3.39 -4.62 14.01
N ARG A 24 2.92 -5.60 14.79
CA ARG A 24 2.19 -6.76 14.26
C ARG A 24 0.86 -6.39 13.64
N ALA A 25 0.11 -5.47 14.27
CA ALA A 25 -1.14 -4.96 13.72
C ALA A 25 -0.90 -4.21 12.40
N MET A 26 0.12 -3.37 12.36
CA MET A 26 0.40 -2.52 11.22
C MET A 26 0.94 -3.31 10.02
N ALA A 27 1.76 -4.35 10.25
CA ALA A 27 2.16 -5.27 9.20
C ALA A 27 0.96 -5.92 8.49
N ARG A 28 -0.10 -6.30 9.23
CA ARG A 28 -1.34 -6.82 8.62
C ARG A 28 -2.10 -5.76 7.84
N ILE A 29 -2.20 -4.54 8.38
CA ILE A 29 -2.89 -3.41 7.73
C ILE A 29 -2.19 -3.05 6.42
N TRP A 30 -0.86 -2.93 6.43
CA TRP A 30 -0.09 -2.65 5.22
C TRP A 30 -0.31 -3.72 4.15
N LYS A 31 -0.16 -5.00 4.49
CA LYS A 31 -0.42 -6.09 3.54
C LYS A 31 -1.84 -6.06 2.95
N SER A 32 -2.84 -5.73 3.78
CA SER A 32 -4.21 -5.58 3.29
C SER A 32 -4.36 -4.41 2.31
N ARG A 33 -3.75 -3.26 2.62
CA ARG A 33 -3.77 -2.07 1.75
C ARG A 33 -3.01 -2.30 0.44
N GLU A 34 -1.86 -2.95 0.48
CA GLU A 34 -1.11 -3.35 -0.72
C GLU A 34 -2.00 -4.18 -1.65
N LYS A 35 -2.70 -5.19 -1.12
CA LYS A 35 -3.61 -6.00 -1.94
C LYS A 35 -4.80 -5.23 -2.47
N GLN A 36 -5.32 -4.25 -1.74
CA GLN A 36 -6.39 -3.37 -2.23
C GLN A 36 -5.89 -2.49 -3.37
N MET A 37 -4.69 -1.92 -3.25
CA MET A 37 -4.06 -1.12 -4.31
C MET A 37 -3.86 -1.95 -5.58
N GLU A 38 -3.33 -3.18 -5.45
CA GLU A 38 -3.17 -4.12 -6.56
C GLU A 38 -4.50 -4.40 -7.27
N LYS A 39 -5.57 -4.70 -6.51
CA LYS A 39 -6.91 -4.94 -7.07
C LYS A 39 -7.47 -3.74 -7.83
N VAL A 40 -7.31 -2.53 -7.28
CA VAL A 40 -7.78 -1.30 -7.94
C VAL A 40 -6.99 -1.06 -9.22
N PHE A 41 -5.68 -1.28 -9.19
CA PHE A 41 -4.81 -1.15 -10.36
C PHE A 41 -5.19 -2.14 -11.46
N GLU A 42 -5.30 -3.44 -11.13
CA GLU A 42 -5.76 -4.48 -12.05
C GLU A 42 -7.15 -4.17 -12.63
N GLY A 43 -8.09 -3.75 -11.78
CA GLY A 43 -9.42 -3.34 -12.22
C GLY A 43 -9.39 -2.17 -13.20
N THR A 44 -8.51 -1.20 -12.97
CA THR A 44 -8.31 -0.04 -13.85
C THR A 44 -7.76 -0.47 -15.21
N ILE A 45 -6.76 -1.37 -15.24
CA ILE A 45 -6.20 -1.92 -16.47
C ILE A 45 -7.28 -2.68 -17.25
N ASN A 46 -8.03 -3.55 -16.57
CA ASN A 46 -9.08 -4.36 -17.20
C ASN A 46 -10.18 -3.47 -17.79
N MET A 47 -10.59 -2.42 -17.06
CA MET A 47 -11.56 -1.44 -17.55
C MET A 47 -11.03 -0.71 -18.79
N TYR A 48 -9.79 -0.21 -18.73
CA TYR A 48 -9.14 0.45 -19.86
C TYR A 48 -9.07 -0.44 -21.09
N GLY A 49 -8.59 -1.69 -20.92
CA GLY A 49 -8.51 -2.67 -22.00
C GLY A 49 -9.88 -3.01 -22.60
N SER A 50 -10.90 -3.17 -21.75
CA SER A 50 -12.29 -3.42 -22.19
C SER A 50 -12.83 -2.27 -23.04
N ILE A 51 -12.64 -1.03 -22.57
CA ILE A 51 -13.09 0.17 -23.27
C ILE A 51 -12.33 0.33 -24.60
N LYS A 52 -11.00 0.18 -24.60
CA LYS A 52 -10.16 0.24 -25.81
C LYS A 52 -10.52 -0.85 -26.82
N GLY A 53 -10.89 -2.05 -26.35
CA GLY A 53 -11.34 -3.14 -27.21
C GLY A 53 -12.67 -2.85 -27.91
N ILE A 54 -13.62 -2.21 -27.22
CA ILE A 54 -14.95 -1.88 -27.78
C ILE A 54 -14.88 -0.64 -28.67
N ALA A 55 -14.25 0.44 -28.18
CA ALA A 55 -14.23 1.73 -28.85
C ALA A 55 -13.07 1.89 -29.84
N GLY A 56 -12.09 0.97 -29.83
CA GLY A 56 -10.91 1.02 -30.68
C GLY A 56 -10.10 2.30 -30.48
N ASN A 57 -9.71 2.91 -31.60
CA ASN A 57 -8.89 4.13 -31.62
C ASN A 57 -9.65 5.41 -31.25
N ALA A 58 -10.95 5.34 -30.92
CA ALA A 58 -11.72 6.51 -30.49
C ALA A 58 -11.38 6.96 -29.06
N ILE A 59 -10.78 6.08 -28.26
CA ILE A 59 -10.34 6.37 -26.89
C ILE A 59 -8.84 6.69 -26.91
N GLY A 60 -8.42 7.70 -26.16
CA GLY A 60 -7.01 8.08 -26.03
C GLY A 60 -6.13 6.96 -25.47
N GLN A 61 -4.87 6.95 -25.87
CA GLN A 61 -3.89 6.01 -25.34
C GLN A 61 -3.42 6.45 -23.95
N VAL A 62 -3.42 5.52 -23.00
CA VAL A 62 -2.79 5.74 -21.70
C VAL A 62 -1.39 5.18 -21.80
N LYS A 63 -0.40 6.06 -22.04
CA LYS A 63 1.01 5.67 -22.28
C LYS A 63 1.52 4.65 -21.26
N ALA A 64 1.21 4.85 -19.97
CA ALA A 64 1.61 3.97 -18.88
C ALA A 64 1.09 2.52 -18.98
N LEU A 65 0.12 2.25 -19.86
CA LEU A 65 -0.46 0.94 -20.11
C LEU A 65 -0.07 0.35 -21.48
N GLU A 66 0.76 1.06 -22.25
CA GLU A 66 1.24 0.59 -23.56
C GLU A 66 2.58 -0.13 -23.43
N LEU A 67 2.84 -1.05 -24.37
CA LEU A 67 4.10 -1.79 -24.41
C LEU A 67 5.26 -0.84 -24.76
N GLY A 68 6.35 -0.92 -24.00
CA GLY A 68 7.53 -0.08 -24.22
C GLY A 68 7.50 1.25 -23.46
N TYR A 69 6.52 1.46 -22.57
CA TYR A 69 6.57 2.55 -21.61
C TYR A 69 7.73 2.36 -20.63
N ASP A 70 8.67 3.32 -20.61
CA ASP A 70 9.87 3.35 -19.78
C ASP A 70 9.76 4.29 -18.56
N GLY A 71 8.66 5.06 -18.46
CA GLY A 71 8.41 5.96 -17.35
C GLY A 71 9.14 7.31 -17.42
N GLU A 72 9.92 7.56 -18.48
CA GLU A 72 10.65 8.84 -18.66
C GLU A 72 9.74 9.97 -19.20
N ASP A 73 8.55 9.61 -19.71
CA ASP A 73 7.56 10.51 -20.30
C ASP A 73 6.71 11.31 -19.28
N LEU A 74 7.07 11.30 -17.99
CA LEU A 74 6.34 11.98 -16.90
C LEU A 74 6.92 13.35 -16.51
N GLU A 75 7.93 13.86 -17.23
CA GLU A 75 8.41 15.25 -17.09
C GLU A 75 7.50 16.29 -17.75
#